data_AF-A0A430C0L0-F1
#
_entry.id   AF-A0A430C0L0-F1
#
_cell.length_a   1.000
_cell.length_b   1.000
_cell.length_c   1.000
_cell.angle_alpha   90.00
_cell.angle_beta   90.00
_cell.angle_gamma   90.00
#
_symmetry.space_group_name_H-M   'P 1'
#
loop_
_entity.id
_entity.type
_entity.pdbx_description
1 polymer ?
#
loop_
_entity_poly.entity_id
_entity_poly.type
_entity_poly.pdbx_seq_one_letter_code
_entity_poly.pdbx_strand_id
1 'polypeptide(L)'
;MLSDKPPAPALTDARGMGGVIAQGGFDYQLWDGLARLPAWLANPAFEEIIFEGLEDLEARFFAPQSPRHRLLERYQAKAGALSPSEVRDVLKTFHGFEERFPNATRVHALVTPRLPPTLAWLARDPLRVRRARPFYAPFADIMAASDAALRHSLVETYGLELGEFVASAVEVSERSLPDAATALATFGAALDQAFPALEAPSRRVADTFEVLSSLARHSLGTPLGRSDLRRAMEQALGKPLPLGQACALHIRSDRNEADETALELDASQFSGGDAGFPPPDIWAEKLLGPLDRAARWLRGHAISRVALSGSYRLSTALAVGWSLRSTQGFELEIQTRAGSWSTDDRPTTGEPAPPWRIQEPSRLEGDALIVAVGVLRDPSTDLEASAGIAAEAVLGLHIPEAIASGRAAQASVSLVKRTVDTAVARLGARRIRLYLAGPAAFAVALGHRWNAMPPTQLYEYVTSERHYEPTALL
;
A
#
# COMPACT_ATOMS: atom_id res chain seq x y z
N MET A 1 34.11 13.43 19.87
CA MET A 1 33.37 12.16 19.98
C MET A 1 33.25 11.59 18.57
N LEU A 2 34.13 10.64 18.25
CA LEU A 2 34.05 9.88 17.00
C LEU A 2 32.81 8.99 17.08
N SER A 3 32.00 9.00 16.03
CA SER A 3 30.77 8.22 15.92
C SER A 3 31.12 6.73 15.96
N ASP A 4 30.81 6.05 17.07
CA ASP A 4 30.93 4.59 17.30
C ASP A 4 30.01 3.73 16.40
N LYS A 5 29.51 4.28 15.29
CA LYS A 5 28.70 3.50 14.33
C LYS A 5 29.64 2.71 13.42
N PRO A 6 29.42 1.39 13.25
CA PRO A 6 30.19 0.59 12.29
C PRO A 6 30.10 1.19 10.88
N PRO A 7 31.14 1.00 10.05
CA PRO A 7 31.16 1.50 8.67
C PRO A 7 29.96 0.95 7.88
N ALA A 8 29.45 1.75 6.93
CA ALA A 8 28.33 1.33 6.10
C ALA A 8 28.70 0.06 5.32
N PRO A 9 27.78 -0.93 5.20
CA PRO A 9 28.04 -2.13 4.41
C PRO A 9 28.32 -1.73 2.96
N ALA A 10 29.40 -2.27 2.40
CA ALA A 10 29.85 -1.94 1.04
C ALA A 10 29.67 -3.14 0.11
N LEU A 11 29.30 -2.87 -1.15
CA LEU A 11 29.21 -3.88 -2.21
C LEU A 11 30.55 -4.61 -2.46
N THR A 12 31.65 -4.02 -2.01
CA THR A 12 33.01 -4.56 -2.13
C THR A 12 33.49 -5.32 -0.89
N ASP A 13 32.67 -5.43 0.17
CA ASP A 13 33.03 -6.24 1.32
C ASP A 13 33.11 -7.71 0.89
N ALA A 14 34.07 -8.47 1.42
CA ALA A 14 34.31 -9.89 1.07
C ALA A 14 33.06 -10.79 1.17
N ARG A 15 32.01 -10.31 1.84
CA ARG A 15 30.71 -10.95 2.04
C ARG A 15 29.73 -10.75 0.86
N GLY A 16 29.76 -9.62 0.16
CA GLY A 16 29.00 -9.41 -1.09
C GLY A 16 29.56 -10.21 -2.29
N MET A 17 30.72 -10.84 -2.10
CA MET A 17 31.39 -11.69 -3.10
C MET A 17 31.25 -13.20 -2.78
N GLY A 18 30.58 -13.56 -1.67
CA GLY A 18 30.56 -14.92 -1.12
C GLY A 18 29.84 -15.97 -1.98
N GLY A 19 28.91 -15.57 -2.86
CA GLY A 19 28.21 -16.47 -3.77
C GLY A 19 29.02 -16.90 -5.00
N VAL A 20 30.13 -16.22 -5.31
CA VAL A 20 30.89 -16.41 -6.56
C VAL A 20 31.70 -17.72 -6.60
N ILE A 21 31.97 -18.37 -5.46
CA ILE A 21 32.99 -19.44 -5.37
C ILE A 21 32.39 -20.87 -5.38
N ALA A 22 31.07 -21.06 -5.23
CA ALA A 22 30.44 -22.38 -5.27
C ALA A 22 29.20 -22.40 -6.19
N GLN A 23 29.34 -22.96 -7.40
CA GLN A 23 28.25 -23.07 -8.39
C GLN A 23 26.92 -23.59 -7.81
N GLY A 24 26.95 -24.54 -6.88
CA GLY A 24 25.74 -25.10 -6.26
C GLY A 24 25.05 -24.18 -5.23
N GLY A 25 25.78 -23.24 -4.60
CA GLY A 25 25.19 -22.26 -3.69
C GLY A 25 24.40 -21.19 -4.45
N PHE A 26 24.95 -20.78 -5.60
CA PHE A 26 24.35 -19.78 -6.48
C PHE A 26 23.03 -20.27 -7.10
N ASP A 27 22.99 -21.51 -7.61
CA ASP A 27 21.77 -22.05 -8.22
C ASP A 27 20.57 -22.04 -7.25
N TYR A 28 20.79 -22.34 -5.96
CA TYR A 28 19.72 -22.29 -4.95
C TYR A 28 19.16 -20.88 -4.75
N GLN A 29 20.03 -19.87 -4.68
CA GLN A 29 19.65 -18.46 -4.50
C GLN A 29 18.86 -17.96 -5.71
N LEU A 30 19.34 -18.30 -6.91
CA LEU A 30 18.66 -18.00 -8.16
C LEU A 30 17.27 -18.64 -8.19
N TRP A 31 17.16 -19.93 -7.85
CA TRP A 31 15.89 -20.64 -7.85
C TRP A 31 14.90 -20.09 -6.83
N ASP A 32 15.34 -19.71 -5.62
CA ASP A 32 14.46 -19.05 -4.64
C ASP A 32 13.95 -17.71 -5.17
N GLY A 33 14.81 -16.90 -5.78
CA GLY A 33 14.41 -15.62 -6.39
C GLY A 33 13.42 -15.79 -7.54
N LEU A 34 13.66 -16.75 -8.43
CA LEU A 34 12.73 -17.04 -9.51
C LEU A 34 11.37 -17.50 -8.98
N ALA A 35 11.33 -18.32 -7.92
CA ALA A 35 10.09 -18.79 -7.32
C ALA A 35 9.24 -17.65 -6.70
N ARG A 36 9.82 -16.48 -6.41
CA ARG A 36 9.12 -15.30 -5.88
C ARG A 36 8.66 -14.34 -6.96
N LEU A 37 9.34 -14.36 -8.10
CA LEU A 37 9.15 -13.41 -9.18
C LEU A 37 7.68 -13.30 -9.67
N PRO A 38 6.88 -14.38 -9.80
CA PRO A 38 5.48 -14.23 -10.19
C PRO A 38 4.67 -13.33 -9.23
N ALA A 39 4.84 -13.50 -7.92
CA ALA A 39 4.14 -12.70 -6.92
C ALA A 39 4.62 -11.23 -6.94
N TRP A 40 5.93 -11.01 -7.09
CA TRP A 40 6.48 -9.66 -7.25
C TRP A 40 5.98 -8.97 -8.52
N LEU A 41 5.91 -9.68 -9.64
CA LEU A 41 5.35 -9.14 -10.88
C LEU A 41 3.85 -8.85 -10.76
N ALA A 42 3.10 -9.60 -9.95
CA ALA A 42 1.69 -9.30 -9.67
C ALA A 42 1.53 -8.02 -8.83
N ASN A 43 2.42 -7.77 -7.87
CA ASN A 43 2.39 -6.53 -7.08
C ASN A 43 2.76 -5.31 -7.95
N PRO A 44 1.91 -4.26 -8.04
CA PRO A 44 2.18 -3.10 -8.88
C PRO A 44 3.38 -2.27 -8.41
N ALA A 45 3.72 -2.29 -7.12
CA ALA A 45 4.80 -1.52 -6.53
C ALA A 45 6.20 -2.12 -6.77
N PHE A 46 6.31 -3.39 -7.17
CA PHE A 46 7.62 -4.01 -7.46
C PHE A 46 8.33 -3.32 -8.63
N GLU A 47 9.58 -2.91 -8.43
CA GLU A 47 10.37 -2.18 -9.42
C GLU A 47 11.49 -3.01 -10.05
N GLU A 48 12.27 -3.70 -9.23
CA GLU A 48 13.44 -4.45 -9.69
C GLU A 48 13.87 -5.51 -8.67
N ILE A 49 14.65 -6.47 -9.16
CA ILE A 49 15.31 -7.52 -8.39
C ILE A 49 16.81 -7.44 -8.67
N ILE A 50 17.64 -7.77 -7.69
CA ILE A 50 19.07 -7.96 -7.86
C ILE A 50 19.48 -9.30 -7.22
N PHE A 51 20.30 -10.06 -7.93
CA PHE A 51 21.00 -11.23 -7.42
C PHE A 51 22.44 -10.83 -7.11
N GLU A 52 22.97 -11.30 -5.98
CA GLU A 52 24.31 -10.91 -5.50
C GLU A 52 24.41 -9.40 -5.26
N GLY A 53 23.46 -8.86 -4.47
CA GLY A 53 23.44 -7.48 -4.01
C GLY A 53 24.22 -7.31 -2.70
N LEU A 54 23.64 -6.62 -1.72
CA LEU A 54 24.15 -6.67 -0.34
C LEU A 54 23.82 -8.02 0.32
N GLU A 55 22.70 -8.61 -0.08
CA GLU A 55 22.31 -9.99 0.25
C GLU A 55 22.33 -10.86 -1.00
N ASP A 56 22.11 -12.18 -0.82
CA ASP A 56 22.07 -13.13 -1.92
C ASP A 56 21.01 -12.75 -2.98
N LEU A 57 19.88 -12.20 -2.51
CA LEU A 57 18.75 -11.76 -3.32
C LEU A 57 18.06 -10.56 -2.66
N GLU A 58 17.80 -9.50 -3.43
CA GLU A 58 17.04 -8.35 -2.96
C GLU A 58 15.99 -7.93 -4.00
N ALA A 59 14.81 -7.52 -3.54
CA ALA A 59 13.74 -6.95 -4.37
C ALA A 59 13.38 -5.56 -3.87
N ARG A 60 13.20 -4.59 -4.79
CA ARG A 60 12.85 -3.21 -4.46
C ARG A 60 11.41 -2.87 -4.82
N PHE A 61 10.73 -2.19 -3.92
CA PHE A 61 9.34 -1.77 -4.07
C PHE A 61 9.20 -0.27 -3.91
N PHE A 62 8.34 0.34 -4.73
CA PHE A 62 7.84 1.69 -4.51
C PHE A 62 7.03 1.74 -3.21
N ALA A 63 7.40 2.64 -2.30
CA ALA A 63 6.77 2.75 -1.00
C ALA A 63 6.71 4.24 -0.58
N PRO A 64 5.67 4.99 -0.99
CA PRO A 64 5.66 6.45 -0.91
C PRO A 64 5.77 7.01 0.52
N GLN A 65 5.38 6.24 1.54
CA GLN A 65 5.47 6.65 2.95
C GLN A 65 6.79 6.29 3.63
N SER A 66 7.59 5.40 3.02
CA SER A 66 8.90 5.06 3.58
C SER A 66 9.86 6.26 3.49
N PRO A 67 10.85 6.37 4.40
CA PRO A 67 11.80 7.49 4.44
C PRO A 67 12.57 7.69 3.12
N ARG A 68 12.81 6.61 2.37
CA ARG A 68 13.54 6.61 1.09
C ARG A 68 12.62 6.44 -0.11
N HIS A 69 11.31 6.46 0.12
CA HIS A 69 10.26 6.20 -0.86
C HIS A 69 10.36 4.83 -1.55
N ARG A 70 11.18 3.94 -0.99
CA ARG A 70 11.46 2.59 -1.42
C ARG A 70 11.63 1.71 -0.20
N LEU A 71 11.16 0.48 -0.31
CA LEU A 71 11.45 -0.58 0.63
C LEU A 71 12.12 -1.75 -0.08
N LEU A 72 12.97 -2.45 0.64
CA LEU A 72 13.63 -3.66 0.17
C LEU A 72 12.97 -4.90 0.78
N GLU A 73 12.89 -5.98 0.04
CA GLU A 73 12.82 -7.32 0.60
C GLU A 73 14.21 -7.94 0.46
N ARG A 74 14.79 -8.42 1.56
CA ARG A 74 16.20 -8.80 1.65
C ARG A 74 16.30 -10.27 2.03
N TYR A 75 16.87 -11.10 1.16
CA TYR A 75 16.88 -12.55 1.30
C TYR A 75 18.31 -13.08 1.37
N GLN A 76 18.57 -13.81 2.45
CA GLN A 76 19.74 -14.65 2.57
C GLN A 76 19.33 -16.10 2.31
N ALA A 77 19.70 -16.63 1.13
CA ALA A 77 19.33 -17.97 0.69
C ALA A 77 20.55 -18.91 0.79
N LYS A 78 20.48 -19.88 1.71
CA LYS A 78 21.57 -20.81 2.03
C LYS A 78 21.20 -22.25 1.70
N ALA A 79 21.83 -22.81 0.67
CA ALA A 79 21.58 -24.16 0.14
C ALA A 79 21.95 -25.32 1.09
N GLY A 80 22.84 -25.06 2.06
CA GLY A 80 23.36 -26.08 2.98
C GLY A 80 22.64 -26.11 4.32
N ALA A 81 22.91 -27.16 5.11
CA ALA A 81 22.52 -27.21 6.51
C ALA A 81 23.32 -26.16 7.30
N LEU A 82 22.60 -25.24 7.94
CA LEU A 82 23.21 -24.20 8.76
C LEU A 82 23.49 -24.71 10.17
N SER A 83 24.60 -24.25 10.75
CA SER A 83 24.87 -24.32 12.18
C SER A 83 24.12 -23.20 12.92
N PRO A 84 23.85 -23.35 14.23
CA PRO A 84 23.25 -22.29 15.03
C PRO A 84 24.05 -20.98 15.03
N SER A 85 25.37 -21.05 14.91
CA SER A 85 26.24 -19.87 14.76
C SER A 85 26.02 -19.16 13.43
N GLU A 86 25.95 -19.89 12.31
CA GLU A 86 25.70 -19.28 11.00
C GLU A 86 24.32 -18.63 10.93
N VAL A 87 23.29 -19.24 11.54
CA VAL A 87 21.98 -18.60 11.67
C VAL A 87 22.10 -17.28 12.44
N ARG A 88 22.77 -17.29 13.60
CA ARG A 88 22.98 -16.07 14.40
C ARG A 88 23.72 -14.98 13.62
N ASP A 89 24.72 -15.35 12.81
CA ASP A 89 25.51 -14.39 12.04
C ASP A 89 24.69 -13.72 10.92
N VAL A 90 23.79 -14.47 10.27
CA VAL A 90 22.82 -13.88 9.33
C VAL A 90 21.91 -12.89 10.05
N LEU A 91 21.34 -13.28 11.21
CA LEU A 91 20.44 -12.40 11.97
C LEU A 91 21.13 -11.11 12.42
N LYS A 92 22.41 -11.18 12.84
CA LYS A 92 23.21 -10.00 13.17
C LYS A 92 23.45 -9.09 11.96
N THR A 93 23.62 -9.67 10.78
CA THR A 93 23.82 -8.91 9.54
C THR A 93 22.55 -8.14 9.18
N PHE A 94 21.38 -8.77 9.28
CA PHE A 94 20.09 -8.09 9.14
C PHE A 94 19.91 -6.97 10.18
N HIS A 95 20.22 -7.24 11.45
CA HIS A 95 20.12 -6.25 12.51
C HIS A 95 21.00 -5.02 12.25
N GLY A 96 22.28 -5.24 11.88
CA GLY A 96 23.20 -4.15 11.58
C GLY A 96 22.76 -3.28 10.40
N PHE A 97 22.07 -3.87 9.41
CA PHE A 97 21.43 -3.08 8.35
C PHE A 97 20.26 -2.25 8.88
N GLU A 98 19.37 -2.84 9.68
CA GLU A 98 18.20 -2.13 10.24
C GLU A 98 18.63 -0.96 11.14
N GLU A 99 19.64 -1.13 11.99
CA GLU A 99 20.19 -0.06 12.82
C GLU A 99 20.72 1.12 11.99
N ARG A 100 21.26 0.82 10.80
CA ARG A 100 21.82 1.84 9.91
C ARG A 100 20.75 2.48 9.03
N PHE A 101 19.78 1.69 8.59
CA PHE A 101 18.74 2.07 7.64
C PHE A 101 17.35 1.71 8.18
N PRO A 102 16.92 2.33 9.28
CA PRO A 102 15.65 1.98 9.91
C PRO A 102 14.48 2.21 8.96
N ASN A 103 13.53 1.29 8.96
CA ASN A 103 12.33 1.31 8.11
C ASN A 103 12.63 1.36 6.60
N ALA A 104 13.76 0.77 6.18
CA ALA A 104 14.11 0.63 4.76
C ALA A 104 13.73 -0.73 4.16
N THR A 105 13.25 -1.66 4.99
CA THR A 105 13.01 -3.05 4.62
C THR A 105 11.57 -3.45 4.93
N ARG A 106 10.91 -4.13 3.99
CA ARG A 106 9.62 -4.84 4.18
C ARG A 106 9.82 -6.13 4.96
N VAL A 107 10.85 -6.89 4.58
CA VAL A 107 11.21 -8.17 5.21
C VAL A 107 12.71 -8.42 5.10
N HIS A 108 13.30 -8.88 6.21
CA HIS A 108 14.57 -9.59 6.18
C HIS A 108 14.27 -11.08 6.29
N ALA A 109 14.77 -11.90 5.37
CA ALA A 109 14.38 -13.30 5.29
C ALA A 109 15.59 -14.24 5.19
N LEU A 110 15.68 -15.19 6.11
CA LEU A 110 16.57 -16.35 5.99
C LEU A 110 15.80 -17.50 5.33
N VAL A 111 16.35 -18.02 4.23
CA VAL A 111 15.79 -19.15 3.48
C VAL A 111 16.84 -20.25 3.43
N THR A 112 16.47 -21.46 3.84
CA THR A 112 17.36 -22.63 3.77
C THR A 112 16.55 -23.91 3.55
N PRO A 113 17.09 -25.00 2.98
CA PRO A 113 16.36 -26.25 2.90
C PRO A 113 15.95 -26.82 4.26
N ARG A 114 16.76 -26.60 5.29
CA ARG A 114 16.50 -27.08 6.64
C ARG A 114 17.30 -26.32 7.69
N LEU A 115 16.65 -25.93 8.79
CA LEU A 115 17.27 -25.37 9.97
C LEU A 115 17.90 -26.46 10.85
N PRO A 116 18.91 -26.11 11.67
CA PRO A 116 19.36 -27.01 12.72
C PRO A 116 18.19 -27.42 13.63
N PRO A 117 18.11 -28.69 14.10
CA PRO A 117 17.00 -29.16 14.91
C PRO A 117 16.70 -28.32 16.16
N THR A 118 17.74 -27.72 16.74
CA THR A 118 17.64 -26.83 17.91
C THR A 118 16.97 -25.49 17.59
N LEU A 119 16.90 -25.10 16.31
CA LEU A 119 16.35 -23.84 15.82
C LEU A 119 15.14 -24.04 14.90
N ALA A 120 14.67 -25.26 14.67
CA ALA A 120 13.53 -25.55 13.79
C ALA A 120 12.24 -24.80 14.20
N TRP A 121 12.12 -24.43 15.48
CA TRP A 121 11.02 -23.61 15.99
C TRP A 121 10.95 -22.21 15.37
N LEU A 122 12.08 -21.66 14.86
CA LEU A 122 12.11 -20.34 14.21
C LEU A 122 11.28 -20.27 12.94
N ALA A 123 11.21 -21.35 12.16
CA ALA A 123 10.37 -21.41 10.97
C ALA A 123 8.91 -21.78 11.30
N ARG A 124 8.72 -22.64 12.33
CA ARG A 124 7.41 -23.21 12.65
C ARG A 124 6.53 -22.29 13.47
N ASP A 125 7.08 -21.70 14.53
CA ASP A 125 6.27 -21.05 15.57
C ASP A 125 5.75 -19.67 15.13
N PRO A 126 6.54 -18.80 14.46
CA PRO A 126 6.00 -17.56 13.87
C PRO A 126 4.90 -17.82 12.82
N LEU A 127 5.08 -18.83 11.97
CA LEU A 127 4.08 -19.21 10.97
C LEU A 127 2.80 -19.75 11.63
N ARG A 128 2.93 -20.55 12.68
CA ARG A 128 1.79 -21.07 13.46
C ARG A 128 1.01 -19.94 14.12
N VAL A 129 1.70 -18.98 14.74
CA VAL A 129 1.06 -17.80 15.34
C VAL A 129 0.33 -17.01 14.26
N ARG A 130 1.00 -16.65 13.15
CA ARG A 130 0.39 -15.91 12.04
C ARG A 130 -0.85 -16.60 11.46
N ARG A 131 -0.80 -17.92 11.20
CA ARG A 131 -1.95 -18.69 10.68
C ARG A 131 -3.13 -18.77 11.64
N ALA A 132 -2.86 -18.74 12.94
CA ALA A 132 -3.89 -18.81 13.97
C ALA A 132 -4.54 -17.44 14.26
N ARG A 133 -3.90 -16.32 13.88
CA ARG A 133 -4.38 -14.96 14.16
C ARG A 133 -5.84 -14.72 13.74
N PRO A 134 -6.29 -15.08 12.52
CA PRO A 134 -7.67 -14.83 12.11
C PRO A 134 -8.69 -15.56 13.01
N PHE A 135 -8.35 -16.75 13.50
CA PHE A 135 -9.22 -17.52 14.40
C PHE A 135 -9.30 -16.89 15.80
N TYR A 136 -8.18 -16.37 16.31
CA TYR A 136 -8.10 -15.74 17.63
C TYR A 136 -8.32 -14.22 17.61
N ALA A 137 -8.69 -13.61 16.49
CA ALA A 137 -8.93 -12.16 16.39
C ALA A 137 -9.92 -11.63 17.45
N PRO A 138 -10.99 -12.35 17.85
CA PRO A 138 -11.86 -11.93 18.95
C PRO A 138 -11.26 -12.07 20.37
N PHE A 139 -10.14 -12.81 20.51
CA PHE A 139 -9.46 -13.14 21.77
C PHE A 139 -8.07 -12.51 21.80
N ALA A 140 -8.03 -11.17 21.85
CA ALA A 140 -6.79 -10.40 21.74
C ALA A 140 -5.73 -10.75 22.81
N ASP A 141 -6.17 -11.21 23.99
CA ASP A 141 -5.32 -11.68 25.09
C ASP A 141 -4.53 -12.94 24.73
N ILE A 142 -5.15 -13.91 24.05
CA ILE A 142 -4.48 -15.14 23.59
C ILE A 142 -3.45 -14.83 22.51
N MET A 143 -3.77 -13.90 21.60
CA MET A 143 -2.83 -13.44 20.57
C MET A 143 -1.63 -12.73 21.20
N ALA A 144 -1.88 -11.79 22.12
CA ALA A 144 -0.83 -11.06 22.83
C ALA A 144 0.08 -12.00 23.64
N ALA A 145 -0.49 -13.01 24.31
CA ALA A 145 0.27 -14.01 25.06
C ALA A 145 1.15 -14.87 24.14
N SER A 146 0.64 -15.24 22.96
CA SER A 146 1.40 -16.02 21.97
C SER A 146 2.57 -15.24 21.37
N ASP A 147 2.34 -13.97 21.02
CA ASP A 147 3.38 -13.06 20.54
C ASP A 147 4.45 -12.81 21.64
N ALA A 148 4.01 -12.62 22.90
CA ALA A 148 4.92 -12.44 24.03
C ALA A 148 5.78 -13.68 24.32
N ALA A 149 5.21 -14.89 24.22
CA ALA A 149 5.95 -16.14 24.40
C ALA A 149 7.00 -16.35 23.29
N LEU A 150 6.66 -16.04 22.04
CA LEU A 150 7.60 -16.08 20.92
C LEU A 150 8.73 -15.07 21.13
N ARG A 151 8.39 -13.82 21.49
CA ARG A 151 9.37 -12.77 21.80
C ARG A 151 10.30 -13.18 22.94
N HIS A 152 9.76 -13.75 24.02
CA HIS A 152 10.55 -14.24 25.15
C HIS A 152 11.58 -15.29 24.71
N SER A 153 11.15 -16.29 23.93
CA SER A 153 12.03 -17.35 23.42
C SER A 153 13.15 -16.80 22.54
N LEU A 154 12.84 -15.80 21.71
CA LEU A 154 13.81 -15.11 20.86
C LEU A 154 14.82 -14.31 21.69
N VAL A 155 14.37 -13.60 22.71
CA VAL A 155 15.24 -12.82 23.63
C VAL A 155 16.15 -13.75 24.44
N GLU A 156 15.64 -14.85 24.97
CA GLU A 156 16.47 -15.84 25.68
C GLU A 156 17.53 -16.45 24.76
N THR A 157 17.17 -16.72 23.50
CA THR A 157 18.08 -17.36 22.54
C THR A 157 19.14 -16.38 22.02
N TYR A 158 18.74 -15.16 21.67
CA TYR A 158 19.58 -14.23 20.91
C TYR A 158 20.07 -13.02 21.70
N GLY A 159 19.59 -12.81 22.91
CA GLY A 159 19.75 -11.58 23.69
C GLY A 159 18.64 -10.58 23.37
N LEU A 160 18.52 -9.54 24.21
CA LEU A 160 17.42 -8.57 24.13
C LEU A 160 17.34 -7.89 22.76
N GLU A 161 18.39 -7.16 22.35
CA GLU A 161 18.37 -6.37 21.11
C GLU A 161 18.09 -7.24 19.87
N LEU A 162 18.88 -8.29 19.66
CA LEU A 162 18.73 -9.15 18.50
C LEU A 162 17.43 -9.96 18.53
N GLY A 163 17.02 -10.45 19.70
CA GLY A 163 15.77 -11.20 19.86
C GLY A 163 14.52 -10.36 19.58
N GLU A 164 14.51 -9.10 20.04
CA GLU A 164 13.43 -8.16 19.75
C GLU A 164 13.35 -7.81 18.26
N PHE A 165 14.49 -7.56 17.63
CA PHE A 165 14.57 -7.31 16.19
C PHE A 165 14.04 -8.48 15.37
N VAL A 166 14.47 -9.72 15.70
CA VAL A 166 14.03 -10.93 14.98
C VAL A 166 12.52 -11.12 15.12
N ALA A 167 11.95 -10.84 16.29
CA ALA A 167 10.52 -10.95 16.53
C ALA A 167 9.70 -9.97 15.65
N SER A 168 10.25 -8.78 15.37
CA SER A 168 9.53 -7.73 14.64
C SER A 168 9.74 -7.71 13.13
N ALA A 169 10.93 -8.13 12.64
CA ALA A 169 11.38 -7.76 11.30
C ALA A 169 11.99 -8.91 10.48
N VAL A 170 12.15 -10.10 11.06
CA VAL A 170 12.81 -11.23 10.40
C VAL A 170 11.83 -12.38 10.16
N GLU A 171 11.87 -12.92 8.95
CA GLU A 171 11.25 -14.18 8.58
C GLU A 171 12.29 -15.28 8.41
N VAL A 172 11.96 -16.47 8.88
CA VAL A 172 12.78 -17.66 8.67
C VAL A 172 11.91 -18.71 8.01
N SER A 173 12.35 -19.21 6.86
CA SER A 173 11.58 -20.20 6.09
C SER A 173 12.44 -21.36 5.65
N GLU A 174 11.88 -22.57 5.76
CA GLU A 174 12.47 -23.77 5.18
C GLU A 174 11.92 -23.99 3.77
N ARG A 175 12.80 -23.96 2.76
CA ARG A 175 12.43 -24.20 1.36
C ARG A 175 13.43 -25.13 0.70
N SER A 176 13.01 -26.37 0.44
CA SER A 176 13.87 -27.36 -0.21
C SER A 176 13.81 -27.23 -1.73
N LEU A 177 14.91 -26.79 -2.35
CA LEU A 177 15.09 -26.70 -3.80
C LEU A 177 16.36 -27.50 -4.18
N PRO A 178 16.32 -28.84 -4.12
CA PRO A 178 17.50 -29.68 -4.30
C PRO A 178 18.00 -29.73 -5.75
N ASP A 179 17.13 -29.44 -6.72
CA ASP A 179 17.42 -29.50 -8.15
C ASP A 179 16.55 -28.53 -8.97
N ALA A 180 16.92 -28.35 -10.23
CA ALA A 180 16.22 -27.50 -11.18
C ALA A 180 14.77 -27.95 -11.45
N ALA A 181 14.47 -29.25 -11.37
CA ALA A 181 13.12 -29.77 -11.60
C ALA A 181 12.17 -29.34 -10.46
N THR A 182 12.63 -29.41 -9.21
CA THR A 182 11.89 -28.95 -8.03
C THR A 182 11.73 -27.43 -8.05
N ALA A 183 12.78 -26.70 -8.45
CA ALA A 183 12.71 -25.25 -8.63
C ALA A 183 11.69 -24.85 -9.70
N LEU A 184 11.69 -25.51 -10.85
CA LEU A 184 10.72 -25.31 -11.92
C LEU A 184 9.29 -25.59 -11.45
N ALA A 185 9.06 -26.69 -10.72
CA ALA A 185 7.74 -27.01 -10.17
C ALA A 185 7.27 -25.92 -9.18
N THR A 186 8.17 -25.42 -8.34
CA THR A 186 7.87 -24.34 -7.39
C THR A 186 7.55 -23.03 -8.10
N PHE A 187 8.33 -22.69 -9.13
CA PHE A 187 8.06 -21.53 -10.00
C PHE A 187 6.71 -21.65 -10.70
N GLY A 188 6.38 -22.83 -11.25
CA GLY A 188 5.09 -23.08 -11.89
C GLY A 188 3.92 -22.92 -10.93
N ALA A 189 4.02 -23.45 -9.71
CA ALA A 189 2.99 -23.27 -8.69
C ALA A 189 2.83 -21.78 -8.29
N ALA A 190 3.93 -21.04 -8.16
CA ALA A 190 3.90 -19.61 -7.88
C ALA A 190 3.29 -18.81 -9.05
N LEU A 191 3.54 -19.24 -10.29
CA LEU A 191 2.95 -18.66 -11.49
C LEU A 191 1.43 -18.84 -11.51
N ASP A 192 0.96 -20.06 -11.26
CA ASP A 192 -0.48 -20.36 -11.24
C ASP A 192 -1.18 -19.64 -10.08
N GLN A 193 -0.52 -19.49 -8.94
CA GLN A 193 -1.04 -18.72 -7.81
C GLN A 193 -1.15 -17.22 -8.12
N ALA A 194 -0.10 -16.64 -8.72
CA ALA A 194 -0.07 -15.21 -9.05
C ALA A 194 -1.01 -14.87 -10.21
N PHE A 195 -1.15 -15.78 -11.18
CA PHE A 195 -1.93 -15.57 -12.40
C PHE A 195 -2.85 -16.77 -12.71
N PRO A 196 -3.91 -17.01 -11.92
CA PRO A 196 -4.77 -18.19 -12.11
C PRO A 196 -5.44 -18.25 -13.49
N ALA A 197 -5.76 -17.09 -14.07
CA ALA A 197 -6.36 -16.98 -15.39
C ALA A 197 -5.36 -17.12 -16.55
N LEU A 198 -4.05 -17.28 -16.27
CA LEU A 198 -3.04 -17.42 -17.31
C LEU A 198 -3.18 -18.76 -18.02
N GLU A 199 -3.46 -19.87 -17.32
CA GLU A 199 -3.52 -21.22 -17.90
C GLU A 199 -2.32 -21.50 -18.84
N ALA A 200 -1.09 -21.48 -18.30
CA ALA A 200 0.12 -21.66 -19.08
C ALA A 200 0.45 -23.15 -19.30
N PRO A 201 0.71 -23.62 -20.54
CA PRO A 201 1.15 -24.99 -20.77
C PRO A 201 2.50 -25.27 -20.09
N SER A 202 2.68 -26.44 -19.47
CA SER A 202 3.90 -26.78 -18.70
C SER A 202 5.21 -26.59 -19.48
N ARG A 203 5.20 -26.85 -20.80
CA ARG A 203 6.36 -26.59 -21.67
C ARG A 203 6.73 -25.11 -21.71
N ARG A 204 5.74 -24.22 -21.82
CA ARG A 204 5.96 -22.76 -21.82
C ARG A 204 6.47 -22.29 -20.47
N VAL A 205 5.96 -22.86 -19.37
CA VAL A 205 6.47 -22.57 -18.02
C VAL A 205 7.94 -22.96 -17.89
N ALA A 206 8.33 -24.13 -18.42
CA ALA A 206 9.74 -24.56 -18.46
C ALA A 206 10.62 -23.62 -19.29
N ASP A 207 10.18 -23.26 -20.50
CA ASP A 207 10.89 -22.32 -21.37
C ASP A 207 11.07 -20.95 -20.67
N THR A 208 10.02 -20.46 -20.00
CA THR A 208 10.06 -19.22 -19.22
C THR A 208 11.06 -19.29 -18.06
N PHE A 209 11.06 -20.38 -17.30
CA PHE A 209 12.01 -20.58 -16.19
C PHE A 209 13.46 -20.56 -16.67
N GLU A 210 13.76 -21.22 -17.79
CA GLU A 210 15.10 -21.23 -18.40
C GLU A 210 15.52 -19.85 -18.91
N VAL A 211 14.62 -19.13 -19.59
CA VAL A 211 14.88 -17.75 -20.06
C VAL A 211 15.21 -16.83 -18.89
N LEU A 212 14.43 -16.88 -17.81
CA LEU A 212 14.66 -16.06 -16.63
C LEU A 212 15.92 -16.47 -15.86
N SER A 213 16.21 -17.77 -15.78
CA SER A 213 17.44 -18.28 -15.18
C SER A 213 18.68 -17.79 -15.94
N SER A 214 18.62 -17.84 -17.28
CA SER A 214 19.67 -17.29 -18.13
C SER A 214 19.82 -15.78 -17.91
N LEU A 215 18.72 -15.02 -17.92
CA LEU A 215 18.75 -13.57 -17.71
C LEU A 215 19.37 -13.20 -16.36
N ALA A 216 19.01 -13.89 -15.29
CA ALA A 216 19.57 -13.70 -13.95
C ALA A 216 21.09 -13.98 -13.91
N ARG A 217 21.54 -15.10 -14.49
CA ARG A 217 22.97 -15.45 -14.57
C ARG A 217 23.81 -14.42 -15.32
N HIS A 218 23.27 -13.82 -16.37
CA HIS A 218 23.97 -12.79 -17.15
C HIS A 218 23.94 -11.40 -16.50
N SER A 219 23.16 -11.21 -15.43
CA SER A 219 22.91 -9.89 -14.81
C SER A 219 23.35 -9.85 -13.34
N LEU A 220 24.34 -10.66 -12.96
CA LEU A 220 24.83 -10.70 -11.58
C LEU A 220 25.36 -9.35 -11.11
N GLY A 221 24.99 -8.96 -9.89
CA GLY A 221 25.30 -7.64 -9.33
C GLY A 221 24.66 -6.47 -10.09
N THR A 222 23.77 -6.74 -11.05
CA THR A 222 23.08 -5.73 -11.85
C THR A 222 21.57 -5.84 -11.63
N PRO A 223 20.86 -4.75 -11.31
CA PRO A 223 19.41 -4.79 -11.15
C PRO A 223 18.70 -5.19 -12.45
N LEU A 224 17.75 -6.11 -12.33
CA LEU A 224 16.80 -6.48 -13.37
C LEU A 224 15.47 -5.77 -13.13
N GLY A 225 15.12 -4.86 -14.03
CA GLY A 225 13.89 -4.07 -13.93
C GLY A 225 12.63 -4.87 -14.25
N ARG A 226 11.51 -4.50 -13.61
CA ARG A 226 10.17 -5.08 -13.81
C ARG A 226 9.81 -5.22 -15.29
N SER A 227 10.07 -4.19 -16.09
CA SER A 227 9.74 -4.15 -17.51
C SER A 227 10.49 -5.21 -18.33
N ASP A 228 11.76 -5.45 -18.01
CA ASP A 228 12.58 -6.44 -18.72
C ASP A 228 12.22 -7.86 -18.30
N LEU A 229 12.00 -8.09 -17.00
CA LEU A 229 11.51 -9.36 -16.46
C LEU A 229 10.15 -9.73 -17.06
N ARG A 230 9.21 -8.78 -17.05
CA ARG A 230 7.89 -8.95 -17.67
C ARG A 230 8.02 -9.29 -19.14
N ARG A 231 8.82 -8.53 -19.90
CA ARG A 231 9.00 -8.74 -21.34
C ARG A 231 9.56 -10.13 -21.62
N ALA A 232 10.60 -10.54 -20.91
CA ALA A 232 11.20 -11.87 -21.07
C ALA A 232 10.19 -12.99 -20.77
N MET A 233 9.41 -12.82 -19.70
CA MET A 233 8.39 -13.77 -19.28
C MET A 233 7.24 -13.89 -20.30
N GLU A 234 6.69 -12.76 -20.77
CA GLU A 234 5.60 -12.71 -21.76
C GLU A 234 6.05 -13.28 -23.12
N GLN A 235 7.29 -13.01 -23.54
CA GLN A 235 7.85 -13.55 -24.78
C GLN A 235 7.97 -15.09 -24.72
N ALA A 236 8.48 -15.63 -23.61
CA ALA A 236 8.62 -17.06 -23.43
C ALA A 236 7.26 -17.77 -23.32
N LEU A 237 6.32 -17.17 -22.59
CA LEU A 237 4.93 -17.66 -22.45
C LEU A 237 4.15 -17.59 -23.78
N GLY A 238 4.49 -16.63 -24.65
CA GLY A 238 3.79 -16.37 -25.91
C GLY A 238 2.47 -15.61 -25.74
N LYS A 239 2.23 -15.02 -24.56
CA LYS A 239 1.04 -14.21 -24.23
C LYS A 239 1.35 -13.22 -23.10
N PRO A 240 0.63 -12.09 -23.01
CA PRO A 240 0.81 -11.14 -21.92
C PRO A 240 0.43 -11.76 -20.57
N LEU A 241 1.08 -11.30 -19.50
CA LEU A 241 0.65 -11.63 -18.14
C LEU A 241 -0.69 -10.93 -17.86
N PRO A 242 -1.63 -11.57 -17.13
CA PRO A 242 -2.91 -10.98 -16.77
C PRO A 242 -2.75 -9.97 -15.63
N LEU A 243 -1.86 -9.00 -15.81
CA LEU A 243 -1.71 -7.84 -14.95
C LEU A 243 -2.89 -6.93 -15.26
N GLY A 244 -3.78 -6.70 -14.28
CA GLY A 244 -5.01 -5.92 -14.46
C GLY A 244 -4.76 -4.57 -15.14
N GLN A 245 -5.76 -4.06 -15.87
CA GLN A 245 -5.65 -2.76 -16.54
C GLN A 245 -5.55 -1.59 -15.56
N ALA A 246 -6.00 -1.81 -14.32
CA ALA A 246 -5.94 -0.85 -13.24
C ALA A 246 -4.81 -1.20 -12.27
N CYS A 247 -4.05 -0.20 -11.82
CA CYS A 247 -3.14 -0.36 -10.70
C CYS A 247 -3.94 -0.46 -9.40
N ALA A 248 -3.77 -1.55 -8.66
CA ALA A 248 -4.39 -1.71 -7.35
C ALA A 248 -3.71 -0.79 -6.33
N LEU A 249 -4.48 0.12 -5.73
CA LEU A 249 -4.06 1.00 -4.64
C LEU A 249 -4.90 0.69 -3.41
N HIS A 250 -4.26 0.17 -2.37
CA HIS A 250 -4.88 -0.14 -1.09
C HIS A 250 -4.63 0.99 -0.10
N ILE A 251 -5.72 1.54 0.45
CA ILE A 251 -5.63 2.51 1.54
C ILE A 251 -5.92 1.79 2.85
N ARG A 252 -4.88 1.58 3.65
CA ARG A 252 -4.99 0.94 4.96
C ARG A 252 -5.56 1.92 6.00
N SER A 253 -6.35 1.41 6.91
CA SER A 253 -6.93 2.11 8.05
C SER A 253 -6.76 1.29 9.32
N ASP A 254 -7.30 1.78 10.42
CA ASP A 254 -7.45 1.04 11.68
C ASP A 254 -8.43 -0.16 11.61
N ARG A 255 -9.12 -0.35 10.47
CA ARG A 255 -10.20 -1.36 10.31
C ARG A 255 -9.91 -2.46 9.29
N ASN A 256 -8.81 -2.34 8.54
CA ASN A 256 -8.43 -3.31 7.50
C ASN A 256 -6.96 -3.66 7.61
N GLU A 257 -6.64 -4.87 7.17
CA GLU A 257 -5.28 -5.39 7.14
C GLU A 257 -4.51 -4.83 5.93
N ALA A 258 -3.20 -5.07 5.93
CA ALA A 258 -2.35 -4.77 4.79
C ALA A 258 -2.71 -5.63 3.57
N ASP A 259 -2.49 -5.10 2.37
CA ASP A 259 -2.66 -5.83 1.12
C ASP A 259 -1.33 -5.88 0.36
N GLU A 260 -0.61 -6.98 0.56
CA GLU A 260 0.69 -7.20 -0.06
C GLU A 260 0.64 -7.36 -1.58
N THR A 261 -0.55 -7.43 -2.19
CA THR A 261 -0.73 -7.51 -3.64
C THR A 261 -0.95 -6.15 -4.30
N ALA A 262 -1.08 -5.08 -3.51
CA ALA A 262 -1.36 -3.73 -3.98
C ALA A 262 -0.21 -2.74 -3.69
N LEU A 263 -0.27 -1.56 -4.32
CA LEU A 263 0.44 -0.39 -3.82
C LEU A 263 -0.28 0.07 -2.55
N GLU A 264 0.40 0.07 -1.40
CA GLU A 264 -0.23 0.42 -0.13
C GLU A 264 0.10 1.86 0.31
N LEU A 265 -0.90 2.52 0.89
CA LEU A 265 -0.76 3.73 1.70
C LEU A 265 -1.46 3.52 3.05
N ASP A 266 -0.69 3.66 4.14
CA ASP A 266 -1.18 3.63 5.51
C ASP A 266 -1.84 4.95 5.90
N ALA A 267 -3.16 4.93 6.02
CA ALA A 267 -3.95 6.03 6.54
C ALA A 267 -4.57 5.74 7.92
N SER A 268 -4.09 4.72 8.66
CA SER A 268 -4.64 4.29 9.94
C SER A 268 -4.71 5.40 11.00
N GLN A 269 -3.67 6.22 11.13
CA GLN A 269 -3.67 7.37 12.05
C GLN A 269 -4.73 8.44 11.71
N PHE A 270 -5.33 8.40 10.52
CA PHE A 270 -6.33 9.36 10.06
C PHE A 270 -7.77 8.83 10.18
N SER A 271 -7.96 7.70 10.86
CA SER A 271 -9.28 7.08 11.07
C SER A 271 -10.12 7.68 12.19
N GLY A 272 -9.53 8.55 13.03
CA GLY A 272 -10.22 9.13 14.19
C GLY A 272 -10.54 8.10 15.27
N GLY A 273 -9.60 7.20 15.55
CA GLY A 273 -9.69 6.23 16.67
C GLY A 273 -9.62 6.93 18.04
N ASP A 274 -9.21 6.22 19.09
CA ASP A 274 -9.18 6.77 20.46
C ASP A 274 -8.33 8.04 20.60
N ALA A 275 -7.33 8.22 19.72
CA ALA A 275 -6.46 9.40 19.70
C ALA A 275 -7.06 10.63 18.95
N GLY A 276 -8.25 10.52 18.37
CA GLY A 276 -8.87 11.57 17.57
C GLY A 276 -8.23 11.74 16.18
N PHE A 277 -8.50 12.86 15.51
CA PHE A 277 -7.89 13.20 14.22
C PHE A 277 -6.62 14.03 14.42
N PRO A 278 -5.54 13.77 13.66
CA PRO A 278 -4.33 14.56 13.77
C PRO A 278 -4.52 15.97 13.16
N PRO A 279 -3.69 16.95 13.55
CA PRO A 279 -3.79 18.32 13.03
C PRO A 279 -3.40 18.41 11.54
N PRO A 280 -3.83 19.48 10.82
CA PRO A 280 -3.70 19.59 9.36
C PRO A 280 -2.27 19.46 8.78
N ASP A 281 -1.24 19.84 9.54
CA ASP A 281 0.16 19.71 9.15
C ASP A 281 0.60 18.24 9.05
N ILE A 282 0.11 17.38 9.95
CA ILE A 282 0.36 15.93 9.91
C ILE A 282 -0.35 15.30 8.71
N TRP A 283 -1.56 15.77 8.35
CA TRP A 283 -2.23 15.35 7.11
C TRP A 283 -1.38 15.71 5.88
N ALA A 284 -0.84 16.92 5.84
CA ALA A 284 0.00 17.39 4.73
C ALA A 284 1.27 16.54 4.58
N GLU A 285 1.99 16.29 5.68
CA GLU A 285 3.26 15.56 5.65
C GLU A 285 3.07 14.05 5.45
N LYS A 286 2.16 13.43 6.19
CA LYS A 286 2.07 11.97 6.34
C LYS A 286 0.98 11.31 5.49
N LEU A 287 0.09 12.07 4.85
CA LEU A 287 -0.90 11.54 3.89
C LEU A 287 -0.79 12.21 2.51
N LEU A 288 -0.95 13.53 2.42
CA LEU A 288 -0.98 14.25 1.14
C LEU A 288 0.37 14.17 0.41
N GLY A 289 1.49 14.34 1.11
CA GLY A 289 2.82 14.17 0.54
C GLY A 289 3.05 12.78 -0.09
N PRO A 290 2.78 11.67 0.62
CA PRO A 290 2.81 10.34 0.05
C PRO A 290 1.84 10.12 -1.13
N LEU A 291 0.60 10.62 -1.04
CA LEU A 291 -0.37 10.52 -2.13
C LEU A 291 0.11 11.25 -3.40
N ASP A 292 0.69 12.45 -3.26
CA ASP A 292 1.29 13.18 -4.38
C ASP A 292 2.48 12.41 -5.00
N ARG A 293 3.33 11.80 -4.15
CA ARG A 293 4.41 10.92 -4.63
C ARG A 293 3.86 9.73 -5.41
N ALA A 294 2.80 9.09 -4.91
CA ALA A 294 2.14 7.99 -5.60
C ALA A 294 1.56 8.45 -6.95
N ALA A 295 0.84 9.56 -6.99
CA ALA A 295 0.29 10.12 -8.22
C ALA A 295 1.38 10.44 -9.26
N ARG A 296 2.52 11.02 -8.84
CA ARG A 296 3.67 11.26 -9.71
C ARG A 296 4.30 9.98 -10.22
N TRP A 297 4.46 8.98 -9.34
CA TRP A 297 5.02 7.69 -9.71
C TRP A 297 4.12 6.96 -10.73
N LEU A 298 2.80 6.92 -10.51
CA LEU A 298 1.85 6.31 -11.44
C LEU A 298 1.91 6.97 -12.83
N ARG A 299 1.92 8.30 -12.90
CA ARG A 299 2.08 9.03 -14.17
C ARG A 299 3.41 8.73 -14.86
N GLY A 300 4.50 8.67 -14.09
CA GLY A 300 5.82 8.34 -14.61
C GLY A 300 5.89 6.96 -15.25
N HIS A 301 4.99 6.05 -14.85
CA HIS A 301 4.86 4.69 -15.40
C HIS A 301 3.71 4.56 -16.40
N ALA A 302 3.14 5.68 -16.88
CA ALA A 302 2.00 5.72 -17.80
C ALA A 302 0.75 4.97 -17.29
N ILE A 303 0.57 4.90 -15.97
CA ILE A 303 -0.60 4.32 -15.34
C ILE A 303 -1.64 5.42 -15.15
N SER A 304 -2.78 5.29 -15.83
CA SER A 304 -3.91 6.22 -15.74
C SER A 304 -5.12 5.64 -15.02
N ARG A 305 -5.25 4.32 -14.89
CA ARG A 305 -6.39 3.68 -14.21
C ARG A 305 -5.96 3.11 -12.86
N VAL A 306 -6.70 3.43 -11.81
CA VAL A 306 -6.41 3.00 -10.43
C VAL A 306 -7.65 2.34 -9.83
N ALA A 307 -7.49 1.11 -9.33
CA ALA A 307 -8.51 0.41 -8.58
C ALA A 307 -8.26 0.61 -7.08
N LEU A 308 -9.20 1.26 -6.41
CA LEU A 308 -9.08 1.62 -4.99
C LEU A 308 -9.68 0.53 -4.12
N SER A 309 -8.96 0.11 -3.08
CA SER A 309 -9.48 -0.79 -2.04
C SER A 309 -9.16 -0.27 -0.64
N GLY A 310 -9.74 -0.94 0.36
CA GLY A 310 -9.59 -0.59 1.77
C GLY A 310 -10.78 0.16 2.36
N SER A 311 -10.57 0.73 3.54
CA SER A 311 -11.57 1.51 4.28
C SER A 311 -10.96 2.83 4.70
N TYR A 312 -11.70 3.92 4.65
CA TYR A 312 -11.18 5.24 5.01
C TYR A 312 -12.31 6.22 5.34
N ARG A 313 -11.98 7.22 6.16
CA ARG A 313 -12.87 8.34 6.53
C ARG A 313 -13.04 9.33 5.38
N LEU A 314 -13.95 10.30 5.51
CA LEU A 314 -14.37 11.19 4.42
C LEU A 314 -13.25 12.13 3.97
N SER A 315 -12.42 12.61 4.89
CA SER A 315 -11.28 13.46 4.60
C SER A 315 -10.20 12.71 3.83
N THR A 316 -9.87 11.49 4.29
CA THR A 316 -8.95 10.59 3.57
C THR A 316 -9.51 10.22 2.20
N ALA A 317 -10.79 9.91 2.09
CA ALA A 317 -11.47 9.62 0.82
C ALA A 317 -11.30 10.77 -0.18
N LEU A 318 -11.61 11.98 0.25
CA LEU A 318 -11.55 13.16 -0.61
C LEU A 318 -10.10 13.49 -0.98
N ALA A 319 -9.17 13.38 -0.04
CA ALA A 319 -7.73 13.54 -0.29
C ALA A 319 -7.18 12.54 -1.32
N VAL A 320 -7.59 11.27 -1.25
CA VAL A 320 -7.23 10.23 -2.24
C VAL A 320 -7.74 10.62 -3.62
N GLY A 321 -9.04 10.97 -3.72
CA GLY A 321 -9.62 11.44 -4.98
C GLY A 321 -8.89 12.66 -5.55
N TRP A 322 -8.63 13.67 -4.71
CA TRP A 322 -7.97 14.91 -5.10
C TRP A 322 -6.51 14.70 -5.55
N SER A 323 -5.80 13.77 -4.92
CA SER A 323 -4.44 13.43 -5.31
C SER A 323 -4.40 12.66 -6.64
N LEU A 324 -5.41 11.85 -6.92
CA LEU A 324 -5.59 11.10 -8.16
C LEU A 324 -6.66 11.74 -9.06
N ARG A 325 -6.61 13.07 -9.21
CA ARG A 325 -7.66 13.85 -9.88
C ARG A 325 -7.71 13.67 -11.39
N SER A 326 -8.90 13.85 -11.98
CA SER A 326 -9.11 13.69 -13.43
C SER A 326 -8.25 14.63 -14.28
N THR A 327 -7.90 15.83 -13.77
CA THR A 327 -7.02 16.77 -14.49
C THR A 327 -5.57 16.29 -14.62
N GLN A 328 -5.18 15.29 -13.83
CA GLN A 328 -3.89 14.62 -13.94
C GLN A 328 -3.96 13.36 -14.83
N GLY A 329 -5.10 13.10 -15.48
CA GLY A 329 -5.28 11.99 -16.42
C GLY A 329 -5.65 10.66 -15.76
N PHE A 330 -6.10 10.67 -14.50
CA PHE A 330 -6.52 9.46 -13.80
C PHE A 330 -8.00 9.13 -14.06
N GLU A 331 -8.32 7.84 -14.05
CA GLU A 331 -9.66 7.28 -13.90
C GLU A 331 -9.63 6.27 -12.73
N LEU A 332 -10.65 6.30 -11.87
CA LEU A 332 -10.70 5.55 -10.63
C LEU A 332 -11.83 4.51 -10.65
N GLU A 333 -11.52 3.31 -10.19
CA GLU A 333 -12.50 2.28 -9.84
C GLU A 333 -12.64 2.26 -8.31
N ILE A 334 -13.75 2.80 -7.82
CA ILE A 334 -14.01 3.05 -6.40
C ILE A 334 -14.88 1.91 -5.87
N GLN A 335 -14.37 1.12 -4.93
CA GLN A 335 -15.13 0.02 -4.36
C GLN A 335 -16.28 0.51 -3.47
N THR A 336 -17.42 -0.14 -3.59
CA THR A 336 -18.64 0.09 -2.80
C THR A 336 -19.21 -1.24 -2.33
N ARG A 337 -20.20 -1.21 -1.43
CA ARG A 337 -20.89 -2.45 -1.01
C ARG A 337 -21.67 -3.13 -2.13
N ALA A 338 -22.05 -2.39 -3.18
CA ALA A 338 -22.88 -2.88 -4.28
C ALA A 338 -22.07 -3.22 -5.55
N GLY A 339 -20.73 -3.22 -5.48
CA GLY A 339 -19.83 -3.35 -6.63
C GLY A 339 -18.87 -2.16 -6.69
N SER A 340 -18.47 -1.75 -7.89
CA SER A 340 -17.57 -0.60 -8.09
C SER A 340 -18.25 0.57 -8.81
N TRP A 341 -17.80 1.78 -8.51
CA TRP A 341 -18.12 2.99 -9.28
C TRP A 341 -16.90 3.39 -10.11
N SER A 342 -17.08 3.58 -11.41
CA SER A 342 -16.03 4.09 -12.30
C SER A 342 -16.20 5.58 -12.55
N THR A 343 -15.11 6.36 -12.53
CA THR A 343 -15.18 7.82 -12.78
C THR A 343 -15.41 8.20 -14.24
N ASP A 344 -15.23 7.25 -15.15
CA ASP A 344 -15.53 7.38 -16.59
C ASP A 344 -16.95 6.94 -16.98
N ASP A 345 -17.75 6.37 -16.06
CA ASP A 345 -19.20 6.13 -16.25
C ASP A 345 -19.97 7.45 -16.11
N ARG A 346 -19.77 8.34 -17.08
CA ARG A 346 -20.30 9.71 -17.07
C ARG A 346 -21.76 9.72 -17.54
N PRO A 347 -22.62 10.59 -16.96
CA PRO A 347 -24.00 10.73 -17.41
C PRO A 347 -24.04 11.21 -18.86
N THR A 348 -25.05 10.74 -19.60
CA THR A 348 -25.28 11.21 -20.97
C THR A 348 -25.92 12.60 -20.97
N THR A 349 -25.69 13.38 -22.02
CA THR A 349 -26.33 14.70 -22.18
C THR A 349 -27.85 14.57 -22.10
N GLY A 350 -28.48 15.36 -21.23
CA GLY A 350 -29.94 15.37 -21.05
C GLY A 350 -30.49 14.38 -20.02
N GLU A 351 -29.62 13.56 -19.40
CA GLU A 351 -30.01 12.71 -18.28
C GLU A 351 -30.42 13.58 -17.06
N PRO A 352 -31.56 13.28 -16.39
CA PRO A 352 -32.00 14.06 -15.24
C PRO A 352 -30.95 14.06 -14.13
N ALA A 353 -30.71 15.24 -13.54
CA ALA A 353 -29.85 15.35 -12.38
C ALA A 353 -30.51 14.66 -11.17
N PRO A 354 -29.72 14.01 -10.29
CA PRO A 354 -30.22 13.51 -9.02
C PRO A 354 -30.89 14.65 -8.21
N PRO A 355 -31.93 14.36 -7.41
CA PRO A 355 -32.80 15.35 -6.76
C PRO A 355 -32.16 16.00 -5.53
N TRP A 356 -31.03 16.70 -5.74
CA TRP A 356 -30.35 17.47 -4.71
C TRP A 356 -31.18 18.68 -4.29
N ARG A 357 -31.35 18.85 -2.97
CA ARG A 357 -31.82 20.09 -2.34
C ARG A 357 -30.62 21.01 -2.16
N ILE A 358 -30.75 22.25 -2.62
CA ILE A 358 -29.68 23.26 -2.56
C ILE A 358 -30.19 24.45 -1.77
N GLN A 359 -29.49 24.79 -0.69
CA GLN A 359 -29.66 26.03 0.07
C GLN A 359 -28.49 26.96 -0.27
N GLU A 360 -28.81 28.11 -0.86
CA GLU A 360 -27.82 29.10 -1.27
C GLU A 360 -27.34 29.94 -0.07
N PRO A 361 -26.02 30.19 0.05
CA PRO A 361 -25.47 31.09 1.07
C PRO A 361 -25.69 32.56 0.65
N SER A 362 -25.97 33.40 1.65
CA SER A 362 -26.14 34.84 1.49
C SER A 362 -24.87 35.65 1.76
N ARG A 363 -23.91 35.08 2.49
CA ARG A 363 -22.64 35.71 2.88
C ARG A 363 -21.53 34.69 3.04
N LEU A 364 -20.30 35.18 3.10
CA LEU A 364 -19.13 34.42 3.51
C LEU A 364 -18.99 34.41 5.04
N GLU A 365 -18.23 33.45 5.54
CA GLU A 365 -17.71 33.43 6.90
C GLU A 365 -16.26 33.94 6.86
N GLY A 366 -16.07 35.24 7.09
CA GLY A 366 -14.82 35.92 6.77
C GLY A 366 -14.61 35.96 5.25
N ASP A 367 -13.54 35.31 4.76
CA ASP A 367 -13.25 35.14 3.33
C ASP A 367 -13.51 33.70 2.83
N ALA A 368 -14.13 32.86 3.67
CA ALA A 368 -14.38 31.46 3.38
C ALA A 368 -15.84 31.20 3.01
N LEU A 369 -16.05 30.37 1.99
CA LEU A 369 -17.33 29.76 1.71
C LEU A 369 -17.50 28.51 2.59
N ILE A 370 -18.60 28.44 3.34
CA ILE A 370 -18.96 27.23 4.09
C ILE A 370 -19.78 26.33 3.18
N VAL A 371 -19.34 25.08 3.00
CA VAL A 371 -20.00 24.11 2.14
C VAL A 371 -20.35 22.87 2.96
N ALA A 372 -21.63 22.50 2.99
CA ALA A 372 -22.13 21.31 3.65
C ALA A 372 -22.74 20.38 2.60
N VAL A 373 -22.19 19.16 2.46
CA VAL A 373 -22.66 18.18 1.47
C VAL A 373 -23.09 16.91 2.17
N GLY A 374 -24.36 16.54 1.97
CA GLY A 374 -25.02 15.43 2.64
C GLY A 374 -25.65 14.42 1.68
N VAL A 375 -25.36 13.13 1.87
CA VAL A 375 -26.08 12.01 1.26
C VAL A 375 -26.78 11.24 2.39
N LEU A 376 -28.11 11.15 2.33
CA LEU A 376 -29.03 10.63 3.37
C LEU A 376 -29.07 11.47 4.67
N ARG A 377 -27.94 12.00 5.12
CA ARG A 377 -27.82 12.89 6.27
C ARG A 377 -27.47 14.29 5.80
N ASP A 378 -28.14 15.29 6.35
CA ASP A 378 -27.87 16.71 6.07
C ASP A 378 -26.97 17.33 7.16
N PRO A 379 -25.66 17.53 6.90
CA PRO A 379 -24.76 18.08 7.90
C PRO A 379 -24.98 19.58 8.15
N SER A 380 -25.67 20.31 7.26
CA SER A 380 -25.89 21.75 7.41
C SER A 380 -26.68 22.10 8.66
N THR A 381 -27.59 21.20 9.06
CA THR A 381 -28.45 21.36 10.25
C THR A 381 -27.69 21.30 11.58
N ASP A 382 -26.49 20.71 11.59
CA ASP A 382 -25.69 20.53 12.79
C ASP A 382 -24.64 21.66 12.97
N LEU A 383 -24.35 22.47 11.93
CA LEU A 383 -23.19 23.37 11.91
C LEU A 383 -23.30 24.57 12.87
N GLU A 384 -24.51 25.05 13.14
CA GLU A 384 -24.71 26.15 14.10
C GLU A 384 -24.34 25.69 15.52
N ALA A 385 -24.83 24.52 15.93
CA ALA A 385 -24.55 23.96 17.26
C ALA A 385 -23.12 23.40 17.40
N SER A 386 -22.59 22.78 16.35
CA SER A 386 -21.30 22.07 16.40
C SER A 386 -20.08 22.92 16.04
N ALA A 387 -20.27 24.02 15.30
CA ALA A 387 -19.19 24.86 14.80
C ALA A 387 -19.46 26.37 14.90
N GLY A 388 -20.62 26.79 15.44
CA GLY A 388 -20.99 28.20 15.58
C GLY A 388 -21.26 28.90 14.25
N ILE A 389 -21.54 28.15 13.18
CA ILE A 389 -21.72 28.70 11.84
C ILE A 389 -23.20 28.96 11.59
N ALA A 390 -23.55 30.21 11.32
CA ALA A 390 -24.91 30.62 11.04
C ALA A 390 -25.43 30.03 9.71
N ALA A 391 -26.70 29.58 9.70
CA ALA A 391 -27.31 28.88 8.57
C ALA A 391 -27.27 29.70 7.26
N GLU A 392 -27.35 31.03 7.34
CA GLU A 392 -27.32 31.93 6.18
C GLU A 392 -25.93 32.03 5.50
N ALA A 393 -24.87 31.53 6.14
CA ALA A 393 -23.52 31.45 5.60
C ALA A 393 -23.21 30.10 4.94
N VAL A 394 -24.10 29.12 5.07
CA VAL A 394 -23.89 27.73 4.60
C VAL A 394 -24.46 27.52 3.20
N LEU A 395 -23.62 27.09 2.27
CA LEU A 395 -24.06 26.43 1.05
C LEU A 395 -24.38 24.97 1.38
N GLY A 396 -25.67 24.67 1.56
CA GLY A 396 -26.16 23.34 1.86
C GLY A 396 -26.52 22.58 0.59
N LEU A 397 -25.94 21.40 0.37
CA LEU A 397 -26.32 20.46 -0.66
C LEU A 397 -26.69 19.13 -0.01
N HIS A 398 -27.95 18.71 -0.14
CA HIS A 398 -28.42 17.47 0.48
C HIS A 398 -29.27 16.64 -0.48
N ILE A 399 -28.96 15.35 -0.59
CA ILE A 399 -29.79 14.37 -1.27
C ILE A 399 -30.35 13.37 -0.24
N PRO A 400 -31.69 13.23 -0.11
CA PRO A 400 -32.31 12.38 0.91
C PRO A 400 -32.35 10.88 0.51
N GLU A 401 -31.72 10.51 -0.60
CA GLU A 401 -31.69 9.17 -1.15
C GLU A 401 -30.25 8.66 -1.35
N ALA A 402 -30.11 7.34 -1.42
CA ALA A 402 -28.83 6.71 -1.66
C ALA A 402 -28.43 6.86 -3.13
N ILE A 403 -27.14 7.11 -3.38
CA ILE A 403 -26.58 7.09 -4.73
C ILE A 403 -26.41 5.63 -5.15
N ALA A 404 -27.18 5.19 -6.15
CA ALA A 404 -27.31 3.77 -6.49
C ALA A 404 -26.31 3.27 -7.55
N SER A 405 -25.65 4.15 -8.30
CA SER A 405 -24.76 3.76 -9.41
C SER A 405 -23.58 4.71 -9.59
N GLY A 406 -22.54 4.24 -10.29
CA GLY A 406 -21.37 5.04 -10.66
C GLY A 406 -21.78 6.28 -11.46
N ARG A 407 -22.64 6.11 -12.47
CA ARG A 407 -23.26 7.22 -13.21
C ARG A 407 -23.96 8.25 -12.35
N ALA A 408 -24.82 7.82 -11.43
CA ALA A 408 -25.51 8.74 -10.52
C ALA A 408 -24.53 9.48 -9.59
N ALA A 409 -23.44 8.82 -9.20
CA ALA A 409 -22.35 9.45 -8.45
C ALA A 409 -21.65 10.53 -9.29
N GLN A 410 -21.29 10.26 -10.55
CA GLN A 410 -20.64 11.24 -11.43
C GLN A 410 -21.55 12.44 -11.74
N ALA A 411 -22.86 12.21 -11.92
CA ALA A 411 -23.85 13.26 -12.07
C ALA A 411 -23.94 14.15 -10.81
N SER A 412 -24.02 13.52 -9.64
CA SER A 412 -24.07 14.20 -8.34
C SER A 412 -22.81 15.02 -8.07
N VAL A 413 -21.62 14.45 -8.27
CA VAL A 413 -20.34 15.15 -8.12
C VAL A 413 -20.26 16.35 -9.05
N SER A 414 -20.71 16.20 -10.30
CA SER A 414 -20.70 17.31 -11.27
C SER A 414 -21.65 18.43 -10.87
N LEU A 415 -22.82 18.11 -10.31
CA LEU A 415 -23.76 19.09 -9.76
C LEU A 415 -23.13 19.81 -8.57
N VAL A 416 -22.65 19.06 -7.57
CA VAL A 416 -22.05 19.63 -6.35
C VAL A 416 -20.89 20.57 -6.71
N LYS A 417 -19.94 20.11 -7.54
CA LYS A 417 -18.79 20.94 -7.94
C LYS A 417 -19.25 22.23 -8.63
N ARG A 418 -20.17 22.16 -9.58
CA ARG A 418 -20.64 23.36 -10.30
C ARG A 418 -21.35 24.35 -9.38
N THR A 419 -22.17 23.87 -8.46
CA THR A 419 -22.86 24.73 -7.49
C THR A 419 -21.86 25.45 -6.58
N VAL A 420 -20.86 24.72 -6.06
CA VAL A 420 -19.82 25.32 -5.22
C VAL A 420 -18.97 26.32 -6.01
N ASP A 421 -18.55 25.97 -7.22
CA ASP A 421 -17.78 26.85 -8.11
C ASP A 421 -18.53 28.16 -8.43
N THR A 422 -19.84 28.05 -8.69
CA THR A 422 -20.72 29.20 -8.92
C THR A 422 -20.81 30.09 -7.68
N ALA A 423 -20.97 29.50 -6.49
CA ALA A 423 -21.02 30.26 -5.23
C ALA A 423 -19.68 30.94 -4.91
N VAL A 424 -18.55 30.26 -5.15
CA VAL A 424 -17.19 30.83 -5.02
C VAL A 424 -17.06 32.06 -5.91
N ALA A 425 -17.42 31.95 -7.19
CA ALA A 425 -17.31 33.05 -8.14
C ALA A 425 -18.25 34.22 -7.79
N ARG A 426 -19.50 33.91 -7.41
CA ARG A 426 -20.51 34.92 -7.05
C ARG A 426 -20.11 35.73 -5.82
N LEU A 427 -19.58 35.07 -4.79
CA LEU A 427 -19.28 35.71 -3.49
C LEU A 427 -17.81 36.14 -3.35
N GLY A 428 -16.94 35.77 -4.30
CA GLY A 428 -15.51 36.10 -4.24
C GLY A 428 -14.75 35.35 -3.14
N ALA A 429 -15.17 34.12 -2.83
CA ALA A 429 -14.57 33.32 -1.76
C ALA A 429 -13.11 32.97 -2.06
N ARG A 430 -12.23 33.13 -1.07
CA ARG A 430 -10.79 32.81 -1.19
C ARG A 430 -10.43 31.46 -0.61
N ARG A 431 -11.33 30.88 0.20
CA ARG A 431 -11.15 29.59 0.88
C ARG A 431 -12.49 28.85 0.94
N ILE A 432 -12.42 27.54 1.13
CA ILE A 432 -13.59 26.69 1.39
C ILE A 432 -13.41 25.97 2.73
N ARG A 433 -14.47 25.91 3.54
CA ARG A 433 -14.59 24.97 4.67
C ARG A 433 -15.64 23.93 4.29
N LEU A 434 -15.21 22.69 4.08
CA LEU A 434 -16.05 21.63 3.54
C LEU A 434 -16.40 20.60 4.62
N TYR A 435 -17.70 20.44 4.85
CA TYR A 435 -18.30 19.48 5.77
C TYR A 435 -19.05 18.43 4.96
N LEU A 436 -18.70 17.16 5.15
CA LEU A 436 -19.27 16.04 4.39
C LEU A 436 -19.97 15.06 5.32
N ALA A 437 -21.12 14.55 4.89
CA ALA A 437 -21.78 13.40 5.49
C ALA A 437 -22.29 12.48 4.37
N GLY A 438 -21.90 11.22 4.39
CA GLY A 438 -22.30 10.26 3.35
C GLY A 438 -21.31 9.11 3.16
N PRO A 439 -21.38 8.39 2.03
CA PRO A 439 -20.47 7.29 1.75
C PRO A 439 -19.08 7.80 1.33
N ALA A 440 -18.01 7.16 1.83
CA ALA A 440 -16.63 7.46 1.46
C ALA A 440 -16.40 7.39 -0.06
N ALA A 441 -17.05 6.47 -0.77
CA ALA A 441 -16.97 6.37 -2.23
C ALA A 441 -17.40 7.67 -2.95
N PHE A 442 -18.41 8.37 -2.42
CA PHE A 442 -18.82 9.66 -2.97
C PHE A 442 -17.78 10.76 -2.68
N ALA A 443 -17.18 10.76 -1.50
CA ALA A 443 -16.10 11.70 -1.16
C ALA A 443 -14.86 11.51 -2.05
N VAL A 444 -14.48 10.27 -2.40
CA VAL A 444 -13.44 9.99 -3.40
C VAL A 444 -13.80 10.59 -4.75
N ALA A 445 -15.00 10.27 -5.26
CA ALA A 445 -15.46 10.77 -6.56
C ALA A 445 -15.51 12.31 -6.57
N LEU A 446 -15.92 12.93 -5.47
CA LEU A 446 -15.93 14.38 -5.31
C LEU A 446 -14.51 14.95 -5.36
N GLY A 447 -13.59 14.42 -4.55
CA GLY A 447 -12.18 14.81 -4.54
C GLY A 447 -11.53 14.70 -5.92
N HIS A 448 -11.82 13.62 -6.64
CA HIS A 448 -11.34 13.36 -8.01
C HIS A 448 -11.71 14.48 -9.00
N ARG A 449 -12.83 15.16 -8.77
CA ARG A 449 -13.32 16.27 -9.57
C ARG A 449 -13.10 17.64 -8.93
N TRP A 450 -12.58 17.71 -7.69
CA TRP A 450 -12.35 18.93 -6.92
C TRP A 450 -11.12 19.74 -7.39
N ASN A 451 -11.11 20.04 -8.69
CA ASN A 451 -10.06 20.75 -9.39
C ASN A 451 -10.37 22.23 -9.52
N ALA A 452 -9.33 23.08 -9.49
CA ALA A 452 -9.43 24.54 -9.63
C ALA A 452 -10.37 25.20 -8.60
N MET A 453 -10.47 24.60 -7.40
CA MET A 453 -11.19 25.18 -6.27
C MET A 453 -10.19 25.99 -5.41
N PRO A 454 -10.65 27.00 -4.65
CA PRO A 454 -9.83 27.63 -3.61
C PRO A 454 -9.33 26.62 -2.57
N PRO A 455 -8.27 26.94 -1.80
CA PRO A 455 -7.81 26.10 -0.70
C PRO A 455 -8.96 25.61 0.17
N THR A 456 -9.07 24.29 0.33
CA THR A 456 -10.24 23.64 0.92
C THR A 456 -9.84 22.96 2.22
N GLN A 457 -10.28 23.51 3.36
CA GLN A 457 -10.16 22.88 4.66
C GLN A 457 -11.27 21.83 4.81
N LEU A 458 -10.89 20.58 5.00
CA LEU A 458 -11.81 19.48 5.30
C LEU A 458 -12.09 19.40 6.81
N TYR A 459 -13.24 18.82 7.15
CA TYR A 459 -13.66 18.59 8.52
C TYR A 459 -14.22 17.17 8.69
N GLU A 460 -13.90 16.55 9.83
CA GLU A 460 -14.51 15.29 10.28
C GLU A 460 -15.40 15.52 11.49
N TYR A 461 -16.49 14.76 11.59
CA TYR A 461 -17.40 14.83 12.73
C TYR A 461 -16.95 13.86 13.83
N VAL A 462 -16.60 14.39 15.00
CA VAL A 462 -16.24 13.60 16.18
C VAL A 462 -17.50 13.32 16.99
N THR A 463 -17.95 12.06 16.98
CA THR A 463 -19.27 11.70 17.53
C THR A 463 -19.33 11.80 19.06
N SER A 464 -18.22 11.53 19.76
CA SER A 464 -18.13 11.60 21.23
C SER A 464 -18.34 13.03 21.75
N GLU A 465 -17.79 14.01 21.04
CA GLU A 465 -17.77 15.42 21.44
C GLU A 465 -18.81 16.27 20.68
N ARG A 466 -19.42 15.70 19.64
CA ARG A 466 -20.45 16.34 18.79
C ARG A 466 -19.98 17.63 18.12
N HIS A 467 -18.70 17.71 17.76
CA HIS A 467 -18.12 18.83 17.02
C HIS A 467 -17.45 18.35 15.74
N TYR A 468 -17.07 19.32 14.92
CA TYR A 468 -16.24 19.10 13.74
C TYR A 468 -14.79 19.51 14.00
N GLU A 469 -13.87 18.65 13.59
CA GLU A 469 -12.43 18.92 13.69
C GLU A 469 -11.83 19.20 12.31
N PRO A 470 -10.95 20.21 12.18
CA PRO A 470 -10.24 20.46 10.94
C PRO A 470 -9.23 19.35 10.66
N THR A 471 -9.28 18.79 9.45
CA THR A 471 -8.40 17.72 8.98
C THR A 471 -7.51 18.21 7.83
N ALA A 472 -7.50 17.53 6.67
CA ALA A 472 -6.65 17.88 5.54
C ALA A 472 -7.00 19.26 4.96
N LEU A 473 -5.97 20.00 4.56
CA LEU A 473 -6.07 21.18 3.71
C LEU A 473 -5.63 20.79 2.29
N LEU A 474 -6.54 20.91 1.33
CA LEU A 474 -6.30 20.58 -0.09
C LEU A 474 -5.97 21.82 -0.93
#